data_AF-A0A0C2R681-F1
#
_entry.id   AF-A0A0C2R681-F1
#
_cell.length_a   1.000
_cell.length_b   1.000
_cell.length_c   1.000
_cell.angle_alpha   90.00
_cell.angle_beta   90.00
_cell.angle_gamma   90.00
#
_symmetry.space_group_name_H-M   'P 1'
#
loop_
_entity.id
_entity.type
_entity.pdbx_description
1 polymer ?
#
loop_
_entity_poly.entity_id
_entity_poly.type
_entity_poly.pdbx_seq_one_letter_code
_entity_poly.pdbx_strand_id
1 'polypeptide(L)'
;MNEYKAKLKGAHLREIDNIENMSKGAMMNAIAANKKGTTAKKLFDAQKARRELEKGSLQYTRQEVKQPMDKTRYNRMKNAMSSYQMPQ
;
A
#
# COMPACT_ATOMS: atom_id res chain seq x y z
N MET A 1 6.11 -25.14 -20.48
CA MET A 1 5.41 -24.46 -19.35
C MET A 1 4.88 -25.54 -18.42
N ASN A 2 5.10 -25.42 -17.11
CA ASN A 2 4.69 -26.44 -16.13
C ASN A 2 3.22 -26.20 -15.74
N GLU A 3 2.30 -27.08 -16.12
CA GLU A 3 0.83 -26.93 -15.90
C GLU A 3 0.47 -26.60 -14.46
N TYR A 4 1.18 -27.18 -13.50
CA TYR A 4 1.00 -26.90 -12.08
C TYR A 4 1.21 -25.42 -11.73
N LYS A 5 2.27 -24.80 -12.28
CA LYS A 5 2.56 -23.37 -12.07
C LYS A 5 1.51 -22.49 -12.73
N ALA A 6 1.02 -22.89 -13.91
CA ALA A 6 -0.06 -22.18 -14.60
C ALA A 6 -1.37 -22.22 -13.80
N LYS A 7 -1.69 -23.37 -13.18
CA LYS A 7 -2.86 -23.54 -12.31
C LYS A 7 -2.79 -22.63 -11.08
N LEU A 8 -1.65 -22.59 -10.39
CA LEU A 8 -1.43 -21.71 -9.24
C LEU A 8 -1.56 -20.23 -9.62
N LYS A 9 -0.93 -19.83 -10.73
CA LYS A 9 -1.05 -18.46 -11.25
C LYS A 9 -2.51 -18.09 -11.54
N GLY A 10 -3.27 -18.99 -12.17
CA GLY A 10 -4.69 -18.81 -12.42
C GLY A 10 -5.52 -18.65 -11.14
N ALA A 11 -5.19 -19.38 -10.07
CA ALA A 11 -5.83 -19.23 -8.78
C ALA A 11 -5.56 -17.84 -8.16
N HIS A 12 -4.31 -17.39 -8.16
CA HIS A 12 -3.95 -16.06 -7.66
C HIS A 12 -4.59 -14.92 -8.44
N LEU A 13 -4.74 -15.06 -9.77
CA LEU A 13 -5.46 -14.08 -10.57
C LEU A 13 -6.93 -13.94 -10.13
N ARG A 14 -7.61 -15.06 -9.81
CA ARG A 14 -8.98 -15.01 -9.28
C ARG A 14 -9.05 -14.37 -7.90
N GLU A 15 -8.06 -14.62 -7.05
CA GLU A 15 -7.98 -13.95 -5.73
C GLU A 15 -7.86 -12.43 -5.88
N ILE A 16 -7.01 -11.96 -6.81
CA ILE A 16 -6.88 -10.54 -7.14
C ILE A 16 -8.22 -9.96 -7.60
N ASP A 17 -8.93 -10.65 -8.50
CA ASP A 17 -10.24 -10.22 -9.00
C ASP A 17 -11.27 -10.11 -7.86
N ASN A 18 -11.29 -11.08 -6.94
CA ASN A 18 -12.18 -11.09 -5.78
C ASN A 18 -11.92 -9.88 -4.87
N ILE A 19 -10.66 -9.60 -4.56
CA ILE A 19 -10.29 -8.45 -3.69
C ILE A 19 -10.62 -7.11 -4.38
N GLU A 20 -10.46 -7.03 -5.70
CA GLU A 20 -10.84 -5.85 -6.48
C GLU A 20 -12.35 -5.58 -6.36
N ASN A 21 -13.18 -6.61 -6.48
CA ASN A 21 -14.63 -6.50 -6.32
C ASN A 21 -15.03 -6.10 -4.90
N MET A 22 -14.38 -6.68 -3.87
CA MET A 22 -14.58 -6.27 -2.48
C MET A 22 -14.22 -4.80 -2.26
N SER A 23 -13.13 -4.34 -2.86
CA SER A 23 -12.66 -2.94 -2.77
C SER A 23 -13.63 -1.97 -3.45
N LYS A 24 -14.24 -2.35 -4.57
CA LYS A 24 -15.33 -1.58 -5.20
C LYS A 24 -16.55 -1.50 -4.29
N GLY A 25 -16.95 -2.61 -3.66
CA GLY A 25 -18.04 -2.63 -2.69
C GLY A 25 -17.78 -1.72 -1.48
N ALA A 26 -16.57 -1.78 -0.91
CA ALA A 26 -16.15 -0.92 0.18
C ALA A 26 -16.12 0.57 -0.21
N MET A 27 -15.70 0.89 -1.44
CA MET A 27 -15.77 2.25 -1.99
C MET A 27 -17.22 2.74 -2.06
N MET A 28 -18.16 1.93 -2.55
CA MET A 28 -19.57 2.29 -2.61
C MET A 28 -20.16 2.52 -1.22
N ASN A 29 -19.81 1.67 -0.24
CA ASN A 29 -20.21 1.87 1.15
C ASN A 29 -19.65 3.19 1.74
N ALA A 30 -18.39 3.54 1.43
CA ALA A 30 -17.80 4.80 1.86
C ALA A 30 -18.51 6.01 1.25
N ILE A 31 -18.90 5.93 -0.03
CA ILE A 31 -19.68 6.95 -0.72
C ILE A 31 -21.06 7.10 -0.07
N ALA A 32 -21.75 5.99 0.21
CA ALA A 32 -23.04 6.01 0.90
C ALA A 32 -22.93 6.63 2.31
N ALA A 33 -21.80 6.46 2.98
CA ALA A 33 -21.49 7.09 4.27
C ALA A 33 -20.96 8.54 4.16
N ASN A 34 -21.08 9.19 3.00
CA ASN A 34 -20.58 10.55 2.72
C ASN A 34 -19.07 10.75 2.95
N LYS A 35 -18.27 9.67 3.00
CA LYS A 35 -16.81 9.76 3.12
C LYS A 35 -16.20 10.05 1.75
N LYS A 36 -15.70 11.27 1.57
CA LYS A 36 -15.07 11.73 0.32
C LYS A 36 -13.68 11.14 0.12
N GLY A 37 -13.26 10.98 -1.14
CA GLY A 37 -11.87 10.73 -1.51
C GLY A 37 -11.38 9.28 -1.43
N THR A 38 -12.25 8.33 -1.08
CA THR A 38 -11.95 6.89 -1.14
C THR A 38 -12.15 6.38 -2.57
N THR A 39 -11.15 5.71 -3.14
CA THR A 39 -11.25 5.07 -4.46
C THR A 39 -10.90 3.59 -4.31
N ALA A 40 -11.50 2.72 -5.14
CA ALA A 40 -11.20 1.29 -5.12
C ALA A 40 -9.69 1.02 -5.23
N LYS A 41 -8.98 1.77 -6.07
CA LYS A 41 -7.52 1.69 -6.23
C LYS A 41 -6.73 2.04 -4.95
N LYS A 42 -7.23 2.97 -4.12
CA LYS A 42 -6.63 3.30 -2.82
C LYS A 42 -6.83 2.18 -1.79
N LEU A 43 -7.90 1.40 -1.94
CA LEU A 43 -8.17 0.24 -1.08
C LEU A 43 -7.38 -0.99 -1.55
N PHE A 44 -7.31 -1.21 -2.87
CA PHE A 44 -6.53 -2.27 -3.48
C PHE A 44 -6.15 -1.94 -4.94
N ASP A 45 -4.85 -1.95 -5.23
CA ASP A 45 -4.32 -1.76 -6.58
C ASP A 45 -4.17 -3.12 -7.30
N ALA A 46 -5.26 -3.59 -7.90
CA ALA A 46 -5.30 -4.85 -8.63
C ALA A 46 -4.32 -4.88 -9.82
N GLN A 47 -4.10 -3.76 -10.50
CA GLN A 47 -3.14 -3.68 -11.61
C GLN A 47 -1.71 -3.91 -11.13
N LYS A 48 -1.35 -3.30 -10.00
CA LYS A 48 -0.05 -3.55 -9.37
C LYS A 48 0.08 -5.00 -8.93
N ALA A 49 -0.95 -5.57 -8.30
CA ALA A 49 -0.95 -6.96 -7.86
C ALA A 49 -0.73 -7.95 -9.03
N ARG A 50 -1.40 -7.75 -10.17
CA ARG A 50 -1.19 -8.57 -11.39
C ARG A 50 0.26 -8.45 -11.88
N ARG A 51 0.83 -7.24 -11.91
CA ARG A 51 2.23 -7.04 -12.35
C ARG A 51 3.24 -7.72 -11.43
N GLU A 52 3.02 -7.70 -10.12
CA GLU A 52 3.90 -8.39 -9.16
C GLU A 52 3.77 -9.92 -9.28
N LEU A 53 2.55 -10.43 -9.52
CA LEU A 53 2.32 -11.85 -9.82
C LEU A 53 3.09 -12.30 -11.08
N GLU A 54 3.06 -11.49 -12.15
CA GLU A 54 3.81 -11.77 -13.38
C GLU A 54 5.33 -11.77 -13.18
N LYS A 55 5.84 -10.87 -12.33
CA LYS A 55 7.28 -10.78 -12.01
C LYS A 55 7.79 -11.93 -11.14
N GLY A 56 6.90 -12.78 -10.62
CA GLY A 56 7.25 -13.81 -9.65
C GLY A 56 7.61 -13.26 -8.27
N SER A 57 7.39 -11.96 -8.04
CA SER A 57 7.59 -11.27 -6.75
C SER A 57 6.39 -11.47 -5.82
N LEU A 58 5.84 -12.69 -5.79
CA LEU A 58 4.83 -13.15 -4.83
C LEU A 58 5.37 -13.21 -3.38
N GLN A 59 6.41 -12.43 -3.07
CA GLN A 59 6.60 -11.95 -1.71
C GLN A 59 5.48 -10.93 -1.51
N TYR A 60 4.38 -11.36 -0.89
CA TYR A 60 3.46 -10.45 -0.22
C TYR A 60 4.28 -9.70 0.83
N THR A 61 4.99 -8.66 0.41
CA THR A 61 5.53 -7.66 1.33
C THR A 61 4.28 -7.00 1.87
N ARG A 62 3.75 -7.53 2.97
CA ARG A 62 2.74 -6.87 3.79
C ARG A 62 3.24 -5.43 3.89
N GLN A 63 2.56 -4.51 3.20
CA GLN A 63 2.81 -3.10 3.40
C GLN A 63 2.30 -2.85 4.82
N GLU A 64 3.16 -3.08 5.79
CA GLU A 64 2.95 -2.56 7.13
C GLU A 64 2.68 -1.08 6.91
N VAL A 65 1.51 -0.62 7.33
CA VAL A 65 1.17 0.79 7.34
C VAL A 65 2.16 1.40 8.31
N LYS A 66 3.35 1.80 7.80
CA LYS A 66 4.35 2.49 8.59
C LYS A 66 3.67 3.79 9.01
N GLN A 67 3.26 3.86 10.27
CA GLN A 67 2.76 5.10 10.82
C GLN A 67 3.82 6.18 10.53
N PRO A 68 3.42 7.36 10.03
CA PRO A 68 4.38 8.41 9.70
C PRO A 68 5.24 8.67 10.94
N MET A 69 6.55 8.50 10.81
CA MET A 69 7.49 8.71 11.90
C MET A 69 7.36 10.16 12.39
N ASP A 70 7.08 10.36 13.69
CA ASP A 70 6.97 11.72 14.26
C ASP A 70 8.36 12.39 14.31
N LYS A 71 8.57 13.34 13.39
CA LYS A 71 9.84 14.08 13.23
C LYS A 71 9.91 15.34 14.10
N THR A 72 8.93 15.61 14.96
CA THR A 72 8.83 16.86 15.71
C THR A 72 10.04 17.09 16.62
N ARG A 73 10.53 16.03 17.29
CA ARG A 73 11.76 16.08 18.11
C ARG A 73 13.01 16.32 17.28
N TYR A 74 13.13 15.61 16.16
CA TYR A 74 14.26 15.74 15.23
C TYR A 74 14.38 17.16 14.67
N ASN A 75 13.26 17.74 14.22
CA ASN A 75 13.24 19.09 13.67
C ASN A 75 13.61 20.16 14.71
N ARG A 76 13.14 20.00 15.96
CA ARG A 76 13.53 20.91 17.07
C ARG A 76 15.03 20.88 17.35
N MET A 77 15.61 19.69 17.43
CA MET A 77 17.05 19.53 17.66
C MET A 77 17.88 20.10 16.51
N LYS A 78 17.47 19.83 15.26
CA LYS A 78 18.13 20.37 14.07
C LYS A 78 18.14 21.90 14.08
N ASN A 79 17.01 22.53 14.43
CA ASN A 79 16.93 23.98 14.52
C ASN A 79 17.82 24.54 15.64
N ALA A 80 17.85 23.89 16.80
CA ALA A 80 18.70 24.30 17.94
C ALA A 80 20.21 24.16 17.63
N MET A 81 20.61 23.10 16.92
CA MET A 81 22.00 22.92 16.48
C MET A 81 22.37 23.93 15.39
N SER A 82 21.44 24.28 14.50
CA SER A 82 21.69 25.29 13.46
C SER A 82 21.98 26.68 14.02
N SER A 83 21.49 26.99 15.22
CA SER A 83 21.71 28.27 15.90
C SER A 83 22.87 28.23 16.91
N TYR A 84 23.57 27.11 17.04
CA TYR A 84 24.62 26.94 18.04
C TYR A 84 25.96 27.45 17.49
N GLN A 85 26.49 28.54 18.04
CA GLN A 85 27.88 28.96 17.84
C GLN A 85 28.72 28.50 19.03
N MET A 86 29.79 27.77 18.75
CA MET A 86 30.74 27.30 19.77
C MET A 86 31.45 28.52 20.39
N PRO A 87 31.52 28.63 21.72
CA PRO A 87 32.34 29.64 22.36
C PRO A 87 33.82 29.38 22.04
N GLN A 88 34.57 30.44 21.71
CA GLN A 88 36.03 30.42 21.53
C GLN A 88 36.74 30.71 22.84
#